data_AF-A0A942SC53-F1
#
_entry.id   AF-A0A942SC53-F1
#
_cell.length_a   1.000
_cell.length_b   1.000
_cell.length_c   1.000
_cell.angle_alpha   90.00
_cell.angle_beta   90.00
_cell.angle_gamma   90.00
#
_symmetry.space_group_name_H-M   'P 1'
#
loop_
_entity.id
_entity.type
_entity.pdbx_description
1 polymer ?
#
loop_
_entity_poly.entity_id
_entity_poly.type
_entity_poly.pdbx_seq_one_letter_code
_entity_poly.pdbx_strand_id
1 'polypeptide(L)'
;VLVTAITPTPLGEGKTTISIGLTDGLNQIGKKTIAVLREPSLGPVFGIKGGAAGGGYSQVIPMEDINLHFTGDFSAVEKANNLLAALIDNNLQSKSRSLNLDPRTIVWKRVII
;
A
#
# COMPACT_ATOMS: atom_id res chain seq x y z
N VAL A 1 13.71 5.88 14.68
CA VAL A 1 14.32 4.53 14.74
C VAL A 1 13.89 3.77 13.49
N LEU A 2 14.83 3.17 12.75
CA LEU A 2 14.49 2.34 11.59
C LEU A 2 14.37 0.88 12.04
N VAL A 3 13.22 0.26 11.80
CA VAL A 3 12.99 -1.15 12.10
C VAL A 3 13.13 -1.97 10.80
N THR A 4 14.06 -2.91 10.81
CA THR A 4 14.32 -3.85 9.70
C THR A 4 14.28 -5.29 10.20
N ALA A 5 14.27 -6.24 9.28
CA ALA A 5 14.30 -7.67 9.56
C ALA A 5 15.35 -8.37 8.69
N ILE A 6 15.66 -9.61 9.04
CA ILE A 6 16.41 -10.53 8.18
C ILE A 6 15.61 -10.86 6.90
N THR A 7 16.23 -11.60 5.99
CA THR A 7 15.55 -12.12 4.80
C THR A 7 14.27 -12.87 5.19
N PRO A 8 13.11 -12.56 4.58
CA PRO A 8 11.84 -13.19 4.95
C PRO A 8 11.84 -14.71 4.79
N THR A 9 11.19 -15.37 5.73
CA THR A 9 10.99 -16.82 5.82
C THR A 9 9.48 -17.12 5.90
N PRO A 10 9.05 -18.35 5.60
CA PRO A 10 7.64 -18.73 5.71
C PRO A 10 7.05 -18.61 7.12
N LEU A 11 7.88 -18.56 8.16
CA LEU A 11 7.46 -18.50 9.56
C LEU A 11 7.02 -17.09 9.99
N GLY A 12 7.42 -16.06 9.24
CA GLY A 12 7.10 -14.67 9.54
C GLY A 12 7.96 -14.05 10.64
N GLU A 13 8.39 -12.81 10.42
CA GLU A 13 9.40 -12.14 11.25
C GLU A 13 8.79 -11.12 12.21
N GLY A 14 7.50 -10.83 12.08
CA GLY A 14 6.79 -9.92 13.00
C GLY A 14 7.27 -8.46 12.96
N LYS A 15 7.90 -8.01 11.86
CA LYS A 15 8.50 -6.66 11.77
C LYS A 15 7.52 -5.53 12.15
N THR A 16 6.28 -5.59 11.67
CA THR A 16 5.26 -4.57 11.99
C THR A 16 4.89 -4.60 13.46
N THR A 17 4.68 -5.79 14.03
CA THR A 17 4.37 -5.97 15.46
C THR A 17 5.47 -5.37 16.34
N ILE A 18 6.75 -5.61 16.01
CA ILE A 18 7.88 -5.01 16.73
C ILE A 18 7.92 -3.49 16.58
N SER A 19 7.59 -2.96 15.40
CA SER A 19 7.57 -1.51 15.17
C SER A 19 6.52 -0.80 16.04
N ILE A 20 5.34 -1.42 16.19
CA ILE A 20 4.26 -0.91 17.04
C ILE A 20 4.66 -1.05 18.51
N GLY A 21 5.06 -2.25 18.94
CA GLY A 21 5.43 -2.51 20.34
C GLY A 21 6.62 -1.67 20.82
N LEU A 22 7.60 -1.38 19.95
CA LEU A 22 8.68 -0.45 20.26
C LEU A 22 8.15 0.97 20.51
N THR A 23 7.20 1.42 19.70
CA THR A 23 6.59 2.75 19.86
C THR A 23 5.77 2.82 21.16
N ASP A 24 4.99 1.78 21.45
CA ASP A 24 4.22 1.69 22.71
C ASP A 24 5.15 1.69 23.93
N GLY A 25 6.21 0.88 23.91
CA GLY A 25 7.20 0.81 24.98
C GLY A 25 7.96 2.13 25.19
N LEU A 26 8.31 2.84 24.10
CA LEU A 26 8.94 4.16 24.19
C LEU A 26 8.01 5.20 24.84
N ASN A 27 6.73 5.19 24.50
CA ASN A 27 5.74 6.03 25.16
C ASN A 27 5.57 5.66 26.65
N GLN A 28 5.59 4.37 26.99
CA GLN A 28 5.47 3.90 28.37
C GLN A 28 6.63 4.40 29.27
N ILE A 29 7.85 4.53 28.73
CA ILE A 29 9.00 5.10 29.46
C ILE A 29 9.08 6.64 29.38
N GLY A 30 8.02 7.32 28.93
CA GLY A 30 7.91 8.77 28.89
C GLY A 30 8.54 9.46 27.68
N LYS A 31 8.89 8.72 26.62
CA LYS A 31 9.38 9.30 25.36
C LYS A 31 8.22 9.47 24.39
N LYS A 32 7.89 10.72 24.03
CA LYS A 32 6.87 11.01 23.01
C LYS A 32 7.29 10.43 21.66
N THR A 33 6.56 9.42 21.18
CA THR A 33 6.90 8.72 19.93
C THR A 33 5.67 8.36 19.11
N ILE A 34 5.86 8.22 17.80
CA ILE A 34 4.82 7.87 16.83
C ILE A 34 5.35 6.81 15.86
N ALA A 35 4.49 5.85 15.49
CA ALA A 35 4.78 4.85 14.48
C ALA A 35 4.29 5.33 13.11
N VAL A 36 5.07 5.09 12.07
CA VAL A 36 4.69 5.36 10.68
C VAL A 36 4.74 4.04 9.91
N LEU A 37 3.60 3.58 9.43
CA LEU A 37 3.41 2.30 8.75
C LEU A 37 2.82 2.53 7.35
N ARG A 38 2.96 1.53 6.48
CA ARG A 38 2.34 1.56 5.14
C ARG A 38 0.94 0.99 5.21
N GLU A 39 0.01 1.59 4.48
CA GLU A 39 -1.32 1.01 4.24
C GLU A 39 -1.18 -0.33 3.51
N PRO A 40 -1.89 -1.38 3.95
CA PRO A 40 -1.93 -2.64 3.23
C PRO A 40 -2.75 -2.54 1.95
N SER A 41 -2.26 -3.18 0.89
CA SER A 41 -3.06 -3.39 -0.32
C SER A 41 -4.25 -4.32 -0.03
N LEU A 42 -5.37 -4.08 -0.71
CA LEU A 42 -6.61 -4.82 -0.55
C LEU A 42 -6.51 -6.29 -1.04
N GLY A 43 -5.82 -6.53 -2.17
CA GLY A 43 -5.74 -7.87 -2.79
C GLY A 43 -5.31 -9.02 -1.85
N PRO A 44 -4.19 -8.92 -1.12
CA PRO A 44 -3.72 -9.97 -0.21
C PRO A 44 -4.62 -10.25 1.01
N VAL A 45 -5.51 -9.32 1.38
CA VAL A 45 -6.44 -9.48 2.51
C VAL A 45 -7.48 -10.57 2.22
N PHE A 46 -7.89 -10.70 0.96
CA PHE A 46 -8.79 -11.77 0.49
C PHE A 46 -8.05 -13.09 0.19
N GLY A 47 -6.73 -13.14 0.39
CA GLY A 47 -5.89 -14.31 0.16
C GLY A 47 -5.42 -14.97 1.47
N ILE A 48 -4.12 -15.23 1.58
CA ILE A 48 -3.52 -16.04 2.66
C ILE A 48 -3.03 -15.16 3.84
N LYS A 49 -2.84 -13.86 3.63
CA LYS A 49 -2.07 -13.02 4.57
C LYS A 49 -3.01 -12.21 5.47
N GLY A 50 -3.26 -12.72 6.67
CA GLY A 50 -3.93 -11.97 7.73
C GLY A 50 -3.08 -10.83 8.29
N GLY A 51 -3.70 -9.66 8.49
CA GLY A 51 -3.27 -8.57 9.36
C GLY A 51 -1.91 -7.92 9.07
N ALA A 52 -1.87 -6.93 8.19
CA ALA A 52 -0.66 -6.15 7.94
C ALA A 52 -0.35 -5.08 9.01
N ALA A 53 -1.30 -4.85 9.93
CA ALA A 53 -1.28 -3.80 10.94
C ALA A 53 -0.78 -4.28 12.33
N GLY A 54 0.07 -5.31 12.37
CA GLY A 54 0.60 -5.89 13.62
C GLY A 54 -0.17 -7.13 14.06
N GLY A 55 -0.02 -7.50 15.33
CA GLY A 55 -0.67 -8.70 15.88
C GLY A 55 -0.54 -8.83 17.40
N GLY A 56 -1.46 -9.58 18.02
CA GLY A 56 -1.55 -9.70 19.46
C GLY A 56 -1.90 -8.36 20.13
N TYR A 57 -1.21 -8.00 21.21
CA TYR A 57 -1.42 -6.73 21.91
C TYR A 57 -0.76 -5.52 21.23
N SER A 58 0.05 -5.74 20.19
CA SER A 58 0.75 -4.68 19.44
C SER A 58 0.21 -4.60 18.02
N GLN A 59 -0.92 -3.91 17.88
CA GLN A 59 -1.66 -3.76 16.63
C GLN A 59 -2.22 -2.34 16.49
N VAL A 60 -2.41 -1.90 15.25
CA VAL A 60 -3.13 -0.65 14.95
C VAL A 60 -4.61 -0.95 14.73
N ILE A 61 -5.47 -0.11 15.30
CA ILE A 61 -6.93 -0.19 15.20
C ILE A 61 -7.49 1.10 14.59
N PRO A 62 -8.66 1.06 13.93
CA PRO A 62 -9.50 -0.11 13.63
C PRO A 62 -8.96 -0.96 12.47
N MET A 63 -8.83 -2.27 12.69
CA MET A 63 -8.15 -3.16 11.74
C MET A 63 -8.98 -3.47 10.48
N GLU A 64 -10.32 -3.48 10.61
CA GLU A 64 -11.23 -3.66 9.48
C GLU A 64 -11.13 -2.52 8.46
N ASP A 65 -11.15 -1.27 8.92
CA ASP A 65 -11.05 -0.11 8.05
C ASP A 65 -9.68 -0.07 7.36
N ILE A 66 -8.61 -0.31 8.12
CA ILE A 66 -7.22 -0.29 7.61
C ILE A 66 -7.00 -1.36 6.54
N ASN A 67 -7.62 -2.54 6.67
CA ASN A 67 -7.42 -3.63 5.71
C ASN A 67 -8.37 -3.57 4.51
N LEU A 68 -9.38 -2.69 4.51
CA LEU A 68 -10.35 -2.56 3.42
C LEU A 68 -10.13 -1.26 2.65
N HIS A 69 -11.11 -0.37 2.67
CA HIS A 69 -11.06 0.86 1.88
C HIS A 69 -10.34 2.01 2.58
N PHE A 70 -10.09 1.87 3.88
CA PHE A 70 -9.53 2.89 4.75
C PHE A 70 -10.01 4.31 4.39
N THR A 71 -9.10 5.21 4.04
CA THR A 71 -9.39 6.59 3.61
C THR A 71 -9.59 6.75 2.11
N GLY A 72 -9.45 5.67 1.32
CA GLY A 72 -9.62 5.68 -0.13
C GLY A 72 -8.35 6.05 -0.91
N ASP A 73 -7.18 6.06 -0.27
CA ASP A 73 -5.91 6.46 -0.87
C ASP A 73 -5.55 5.58 -2.07
N PHE A 74 -5.63 4.26 -1.93
CA PHE A 74 -5.42 3.34 -3.05
C PHE A 74 -6.44 3.50 -4.17
N SER A 75 -7.71 3.76 -3.85
CA SER A 75 -8.74 4.03 -4.85
C SER A 75 -8.45 5.32 -5.63
N ALA A 76 -7.87 6.34 -4.99
CA ALA A 76 -7.45 7.57 -5.65
C ALA A 76 -6.26 7.31 -6.59
N VAL A 77 -5.27 6.54 -6.14
CA VAL A 77 -4.10 6.15 -6.95
C VAL A 77 -4.53 5.31 -8.16
N GLU A 78 -5.42 4.35 -7.98
CA GLU A 78 -5.97 3.52 -9.07
C GLU A 78 -6.67 4.39 -10.12
N LYS A 79 -7.57 5.29 -9.70
CA LYS A 79 -8.29 6.20 -10.60
C LYS A 79 -7.33 7.10 -11.37
N ALA A 80 -6.31 7.66 -10.71
CA ALA A 80 -5.32 8.50 -11.37
C ALA A 80 -4.50 7.71 -12.41
N ASN A 81 -4.05 6.50 -12.05
CA ASN A 81 -3.28 5.65 -12.96
C ASN A 81 -4.09 5.24 -14.19
N ASN A 82 -5.35 4.86 -13.98
CA ASN A 82 -6.24 4.39 -15.03
C ASN A 82 -6.78 5.54 -15.89
N LEU A 83 -6.93 6.74 -15.33
CA LEU A 83 -7.23 7.94 -16.10
C LEU A 83 -6.11 8.24 -17.11
N LEU A 84 -4.84 8.17 -16.69
CA LEU A 84 -3.72 8.36 -17.62
C LEU A 84 -3.71 7.26 -18.71
N ALA A 85 -3.94 6.00 -18.34
CA ALA A 85 -4.05 4.93 -19.33
C ALA A 85 -5.18 5.19 -20.34
N ALA A 86 -6.34 5.66 -19.89
CA ALA A 86 -7.46 6.01 -20.76
C ALA A 86 -7.14 7.20 -21.68
N LEU A 87 -6.43 8.22 -21.18
CA LEU A 87 -6.00 9.37 -21.99
C LEU A 87 -4.97 8.99 -23.06
N ILE A 88 -4.07 8.05 -22.75
CA ILE A 88 -3.10 7.51 -23.71
C ILE A 88 -3.85 6.80 -24.85
N ASP A 89 -4.77 5.90 -24.54
CA ASP A 89 -5.57 5.20 -25.56
C ASP A 89 -6.44 6.17 -26.37
N ASN A 90 -7.02 7.19 -25.73
CA ASN A 90 -7.77 8.23 -26.40
C ASN A 90 -6.90 9.03 -27.38
N ASN A 91 -5.64 9.31 -27.03
CA ASN A 91 -4.71 9.97 -27.95
C ASN A 91 -4.37 9.11 -29.16
N LEU A 92 -4.19 7.80 -28.97
CA LEU A 92 -3.95 6.86 -30.07
C LEU A 92 -5.13 6.78 -31.05
N GLN A 93 -6.36 6.88 -30.55
CA GLN A 93 -7.58 6.83 -31.38
C GLN A 93 -7.94 8.18 -32.02
N SER A 94 -7.35 9.28 -31.55
CA SER A 94 -7.68 10.63 -31.99
C SER A 94 -7.21 10.91 -33.42
N LYS A 95 -8.17 11.24 -34.31
CA LYS A 95 -7.91 11.52 -35.73
C LYS A 95 -7.33 12.91 -36.01
N SER A 96 -7.50 13.86 -35.09
CA SER A 96 -7.16 15.29 -35.30
C SER A 96 -6.05 15.81 -34.40
N ARG A 97 -5.80 15.16 -33.26
CA ARG A 97 -4.71 15.50 -32.32
C ARG A 97 -4.03 14.22 -31.85
N SER A 98 -2.82 13.97 -32.34
CA SER A 98 -2.01 12.81 -31.96
C SER A 98 -0.63 13.26 -31.50
N LEU A 99 -0.10 12.59 -30.48
CA LEU A 99 1.29 12.75 -30.04
C LEU A 99 2.24 11.79 -30.78
N ASN A 100 1.75 11.07 -31.80
CA ASN A 100 2.50 10.07 -32.58
C ASN A 100 3.15 8.99 -31.70
N LEU A 101 2.43 8.53 -30.67
CA LEU A 101 2.86 7.45 -29.80
C LEU A 101 2.83 6.11 -30.57
N ASP A 102 3.88 5.30 -30.46
CA ASP A 102 3.87 3.92 -30.96
C ASP A 102 3.21 3.01 -29.90
N PRO A 103 2.06 2.36 -30.21
CA PRO A 103 1.36 1.48 -29.28
C PRO A 103 2.24 0.35 -28.70
N ARG A 104 3.26 -0.08 -29.44
CA ARG A 104 4.13 -1.20 -29.06
C ARG A 104 5.17 -0.81 -28.01
N THR A 105 5.44 0.48 -27.84
CA THR A 105 6.46 0.99 -26.91
C THR A 105 5.85 1.56 -25.63
N ILE A 106 4.53 1.50 -25.48
CA ILE A 106 3.86 2.03 -24.28
C ILE A 106 4.15 1.10 -23.10
N VAL A 107 4.91 1.63 -22.14
CA VAL A 107 5.26 0.93 -20.89
C VAL A 107 4.22 1.10 -19.79
N TRP A 108 3.33 2.08 -19.92
CA TRP A 108 2.29 2.38 -18.93
C TRP A 108 1.22 1.29 -18.93
N LYS A 109 0.86 0.79 -17.74
CA LYS A 109 -0.12 -0.29 -17.56
C LYS A 109 -1.31 0.18 -16.75
N ARG A 110 -2.48 -0.39 -17.04
CA ARG A 110 -3.65 -0.29 -16.15
C ARG A 110 -3.39 -1.08 -14.88
N VAL A 111 -4.01 -0.65 -13.78
CA VAL A 111 -3.88 -1.29 -12.47
C VAL A 111 -5.25 -1.53 -11.85
N ILE A 112 -5.32 -2.53 -10.99
CA ILE A 112 -6.42 -2.78 -10.06
C ILE A 112 -5.75 -3.07 -8.71
N ILE A 113 -6.21 -2.43 -7.64
CA ILE A 113 -5.54 -2.44 -6.32
C ILE A 113 -6.45 -3.06 -5.26
#